data_AF-A0A965DMB6-F1
#
_entry.id   AF-A0A965DMB6-F1
#
_cell.length_a   1.000
_cell.length_b   1.000
_cell.length_c   1.000
_cell.angle_alpha   90.00
_cell.angle_beta   90.00
_cell.angle_gamma   90.00
#
_symmetry.space_group_name_H-M   'P 1'
#
loop_
_entity.id
_entity.type
_entity.pdbx_description
1 polymer ?
#
loop_
_entity_poly.entity_id
_entity_poly.type
_entity_poly.pdbx_seq_one_letter_code
_entity_poly.pdbx_strand_id
1 'polypeptide(L)'
;MKRILFSLITLLTLSTTNTFAQNPPASPASSATGKIGNATITINYGSPSVKGRTIWGELVPYGKVWRTGANKATTFETDADITVEGQTLKKGKYGLYAQWGSERCSLKEFGNKPLAEIKYIDVLKYLEKDDLLDPEKPIGMVRELTKDISIRNGKWGDYIYYKKRGVKKPLFLKLTGFNMDYKKCDKEVLL
;
A
#
# COMPACT_ATOMS: atom_id res chain seq x y z
N MET A 1 -1.17 -34.32 60.66
CA MET A 1 -1.72 -33.11 60.01
C MET A 1 -0.94 -32.68 58.75
N LYS A 2 0.40 -32.67 58.75
CA LYS A 2 1.22 -32.24 57.58
C LYS A 2 1.10 -33.12 56.32
N ARG A 3 0.78 -34.42 56.45
CA ARG A 3 0.59 -35.34 55.31
C ARG A 3 -0.76 -35.20 54.58
N ILE A 4 -1.80 -34.78 55.31
CA ILE A 4 -3.13 -34.51 54.73
C ILE A 4 -3.11 -33.18 53.96
N LEU A 5 -2.30 -32.22 54.44
CA LEU A 5 -2.10 -30.94 53.79
C LEU A 5 -1.40 -31.05 52.42
N PHE A 6 -0.45 -31.99 52.28
CA PHE A 6 0.23 -32.24 51.02
C PHE A 6 -0.64 -32.93 49.97
N SER A 7 -1.63 -33.73 50.40
CA SER A 7 -2.53 -34.45 49.48
C SER A 7 -3.67 -33.57 48.94
N LEU A 8 -3.97 -32.45 49.60
CA LEU A 8 -5.00 -31.51 49.16
C LEU A 8 -4.46 -30.49 48.13
N ILE A 9 -3.15 -30.22 48.16
CA ILE A 9 -2.48 -29.29 47.24
C ILE A 9 -2.27 -29.91 45.86
N THR A 10 -2.05 -31.23 45.77
CA THR A 10 -1.92 -31.95 44.48
C THR A 10 -3.24 -32.13 43.73
N LEU A 11 -4.39 -32.04 44.41
CA LEU A 11 -5.71 -32.17 43.78
C LEU A 11 -6.19 -30.85 43.13
N LEU A 12 -5.58 -29.71 43.48
CA LEU A 12 -5.96 -28.39 42.97
C LEU A 12 -5.26 -28.01 41.65
N THR A 13 -4.26 -28.78 41.20
CA THR A 13 -3.53 -28.50 39.95
C THR A 13 -4.20 -29.06 38.69
N LEU A 14 -5.33 -29.77 38.79
CA LEU A 14 -6.18 -30.15 37.65
C LEU A 14 -7.11 -28.99 37.26
N SER A 15 -6.56 -27.81 37.06
CA SER A 15 -7.30 -26.71 36.44
C SER A 15 -7.33 -26.94 34.94
N THR A 16 -8.52 -27.23 34.43
CA THR A 16 -8.84 -27.45 33.02
C THR A 16 -8.36 -26.27 32.17
N THR A 17 -7.38 -26.51 31.30
CA THR A 17 -7.02 -25.54 30.27
C THR A 17 -8.14 -25.50 29.24
N ASN A 18 -9.02 -24.50 29.32
CA ASN A 18 -9.95 -24.20 28.24
C ASN A 18 -9.13 -23.79 27.01
N THR A 19 -9.04 -24.69 26.02
CA THR A 19 -8.50 -24.36 24.71
C THR A 19 -9.55 -23.54 23.96
N PHE A 20 -9.34 -22.23 23.84
CA PHE A 20 -10.12 -21.41 22.92
C PHE A 20 -9.78 -21.85 21.49
N ALA A 21 -10.61 -22.69 20.89
CA ALA A 21 -10.53 -22.96 19.47
C ALA A 21 -10.82 -21.66 18.71
N GLN A 22 -9.84 -21.12 17.99
CA GLN A 22 -10.03 -19.94 17.17
C GLN A 22 -11.02 -20.28 16.06
N ASN A 23 -12.13 -19.52 15.98
CA ASN A 23 -13.08 -19.64 14.88
C ASN A 23 -12.33 -19.55 13.54
N PRO A 24 -12.67 -20.40 12.56
CA PRO A 24 -12.01 -20.36 11.26
C PRO A 24 -12.13 -18.97 10.64
N PRO A 25 -11.06 -18.46 10.00
CA PRO A 25 -11.04 -17.11 9.47
C PRO A 25 -12.18 -16.90 8.46
N ALA A 26 -12.86 -15.76 8.57
CA ALA A 26 -14.06 -15.46 7.77
C ALA A 26 -13.85 -15.41 6.25
N SER A 27 -12.58 -15.46 5.79
CA SER A 27 -12.20 -15.53 4.38
C SER A 27 -11.19 -16.67 4.22
N PRO A 28 -11.49 -17.66 3.35
CA PRO A 28 -10.60 -18.79 3.13
C PRO A 28 -9.30 -18.33 2.48
N ALA A 29 -8.20 -18.96 2.88
CA ALA A 29 -6.92 -18.81 2.23
C ALA A 29 -6.92 -19.62 0.92
N SER A 30 -6.29 -19.07 -0.11
CA SER A 30 -6.11 -19.70 -1.41
C SER A 30 -4.72 -19.38 -1.95
N SER A 31 -4.27 -20.13 -2.94
CA SER A 31 -2.99 -19.91 -3.58
C SER A 31 -3.08 -20.16 -5.09
N ALA A 32 -2.29 -19.40 -5.84
CA ALA A 32 -2.05 -19.61 -7.26
C ALA A 32 -0.55 -19.82 -7.46
N THR A 33 -0.18 -20.88 -8.19
CA THR A 33 1.20 -21.21 -8.51
C THR A 33 1.36 -21.27 -10.02
N GLY A 34 2.43 -20.66 -10.53
CA GLY A 34 2.78 -20.64 -11.94
C GLY A 34 4.29 -20.76 -12.12
N LYS A 35 4.71 -21.21 -13.31
CA LYS A 35 6.12 -21.32 -13.67
C LYS A 35 6.42 -20.35 -14.81
N ILE A 36 7.48 -19.56 -14.67
CA ILE A 36 7.99 -18.65 -15.71
C ILE A 36 9.45 -19.05 -15.96
N GLY A 37 9.70 -19.68 -17.11
CA GLY A 37 11.00 -20.28 -17.40
C GLY A 37 11.37 -21.34 -16.34
N ASN A 38 12.45 -21.10 -15.61
CA ASN A 38 12.90 -21.96 -14.51
C ASN A 38 12.42 -21.51 -13.12
N ALA A 39 11.79 -20.35 -13.00
CA ALA A 39 11.30 -19.83 -11.74
C ALA A 39 9.86 -20.29 -11.47
N THR A 40 9.60 -20.79 -10.28
CA THR A 40 8.27 -21.03 -9.73
C THR A 40 7.84 -19.81 -8.92
N ILE A 41 6.63 -19.34 -9.20
CA ILE A 41 6.00 -18.21 -8.52
C ILE A 41 4.77 -18.73 -7.79
N THR A 42 4.65 -18.41 -6.51
CA THR A 42 3.48 -18.73 -5.69
C THR A 42 2.91 -17.45 -5.10
N ILE A 43 1.61 -17.24 -5.31
CA ILE A 43 0.84 -16.13 -4.75
C ILE A 43 -0.14 -16.72 -3.75
N ASN A 44 0.04 -16.40 -2.48
CA ASN A 44 -0.92 -16.77 -1.43
C ASN A 44 -1.81 -15.57 -1.15
N TYR A 45 -3.13 -15.72 -1.24
CA TYR A 45 -4.10 -14.66 -1.03
C TYR A 45 -5.27 -15.16 -0.19
N GLY A 46 -5.94 -14.25 0.53
CA GLY A 46 -7.28 -14.53 1.04
C GLY A 46 -8.29 -14.26 -0.06
N SER A 47 -9.36 -15.06 -0.16
CA SER A 47 -10.52 -14.80 -1.03
C SER A 47 -11.60 -14.05 -0.23
N PRO A 48 -11.55 -12.71 -0.10
CA PRO A 48 -12.54 -11.95 0.66
C PRO A 48 -13.92 -12.03 0.01
N SER A 49 -14.94 -12.09 0.85
CA SER A 49 -16.31 -11.71 0.47
C SER A 49 -16.70 -10.48 1.28
N VAL A 50 -17.38 -9.53 0.62
CA VAL A 50 -17.80 -8.25 1.22
C VAL A 50 -18.74 -8.48 2.41
N LYS A 51 -19.57 -9.55 2.37
CA LYS A 51 -20.49 -9.96 3.45
C LYS A 51 -21.31 -8.79 4.03
N GLY A 52 -21.72 -7.85 3.17
CA GLY A 52 -22.51 -6.67 3.56
C GLY A 52 -21.78 -5.60 4.38
N ARG A 53 -20.46 -5.70 4.57
CA ARG A 53 -19.67 -4.72 5.34
C ARG A 53 -19.24 -3.53 4.46
N THR A 54 -19.11 -2.37 5.08
CA THR A 54 -18.44 -1.22 4.47
C THR A 54 -16.94 -1.51 4.40
N ILE A 55 -16.43 -1.78 3.19
CA ILE A 55 -15.00 -2.11 2.99
C ILE A 55 -14.18 -0.83 2.82
N TRP A 56 -14.66 0.08 1.99
CA TRP A 56 -13.92 1.28 1.59
C TRP A 56 -14.11 2.41 2.60
N GLY A 57 -13.01 3.00 3.08
CA GLY A 57 -13.01 4.07 4.07
C GLY A 57 -12.99 3.61 5.53
N GLU A 58 -13.24 2.33 5.80
CA GLU A 58 -13.15 1.74 7.14
C GLU A 58 -12.05 0.66 7.18
N LEU A 59 -12.31 -0.52 6.60
CA LEU A 59 -11.35 -1.64 6.56
C LEU A 59 -10.17 -1.35 5.62
N VAL A 60 -10.46 -0.69 4.50
CA VAL A 60 -9.47 -0.20 3.54
C VAL A 60 -9.41 1.33 3.64
N PRO A 61 -8.46 1.88 4.39
CA PRO A 61 -8.37 3.32 4.63
C PRO A 61 -7.87 4.07 3.40
N TYR A 62 -8.52 5.19 3.08
CA TYR A 62 -8.04 6.12 2.06
C TYR A 62 -6.75 6.82 2.51
N GLY A 63 -5.84 7.04 1.57
CA GLY A 63 -4.58 7.76 1.78
C GLY A 63 -3.55 7.05 2.67
N LYS A 64 -3.81 5.82 3.12
CA LYS A 64 -2.88 5.05 3.96
C LYS A 64 -2.49 3.74 3.28
N VAL A 65 -1.25 3.30 3.54
CA VAL A 65 -0.79 1.97 3.12
C VAL A 65 -1.60 0.93 3.86
N TRP A 66 -2.15 -0.03 3.14
CA TRP A 66 -2.85 -1.18 3.68
C TRP A 66 -2.35 -2.47 3.03
N ARG A 67 -2.43 -3.58 3.76
CA ARG A 67 -2.05 -4.90 3.25
C ARG A 67 -3.11 -5.42 2.31
N THR A 68 -2.73 -5.84 1.11
CA THR A 68 -3.68 -6.50 0.20
C THR A 68 -4.06 -7.87 0.79
N GLY A 69 -5.31 -8.31 0.64
CA GLY A 69 -5.77 -9.63 1.12
C GLY A 69 -6.58 -9.65 2.41
N ALA A 70 -7.48 -10.63 2.50
CA ALA A 70 -8.36 -10.84 3.65
C ALA A 70 -7.63 -11.55 4.79
N ASN A 71 -7.76 -11.05 6.03
CA ASN A 71 -7.16 -11.63 7.26
C ASN A 71 -5.62 -11.62 7.33
N LYS A 72 -4.90 -12.01 6.27
CA LYS A 72 -3.44 -11.89 6.11
C LYS A 72 -3.07 -11.12 4.84
N ALA A 73 -1.83 -10.63 4.78
CA ALA A 73 -1.32 -9.98 3.57
C ALA A 73 -1.18 -11.01 2.44
N THR A 74 -1.54 -10.65 1.21
CA THR A 74 -1.22 -11.42 0.03
C THR A 74 0.30 -11.45 -0.12
N THR A 75 0.85 -12.65 -0.26
CA THR A 75 2.30 -12.83 -0.40
C THR A 75 2.64 -13.34 -1.80
N PHE A 76 3.65 -12.73 -2.40
CA PHE A 76 4.28 -13.18 -3.62
C PHE A 76 5.60 -13.87 -3.27
N GLU A 77 5.81 -15.09 -3.71
CA GLU A 77 7.02 -15.87 -3.43
C GLU A 77 7.61 -16.42 -4.72
N THR A 78 8.92 -16.30 -4.88
CA THR A 78 9.64 -16.83 -6.03
C THR A 78 10.87 -17.61 -5.58
N ASP A 79 11.13 -18.74 -6.22
CA ASP A 79 12.22 -19.67 -5.89
C ASP A 79 13.54 -19.38 -6.63
N ALA A 80 13.55 -18.39 -7.51
CA ALA A 80 14.71 -17.93 -8.28
C ALA A 80 14.66 -16.41 -8.48
N ASP A 81 15.78 -15.81 -8.90
CA ASP A 81 15.81 -14.41 -9.31
C ASP A 81 14.99 -14.24 -10.60
N ILE A 82 14.09 -13.25 -10.63
CA ILE A 82 13.22 -12.96 -11.78
C ILE A 82 13.36 -11.50 -12.21
N THR A 83 12.92 -11.18 -13.43
CA THR A 83 12.86 -9.79 -13.91
C THR A 83 11.40 -9.32 -13.94
N VAL A 84 11.11 -8.18 -13.32
CA VAL A 84 9.79 -7.54 -13.27
C VAL A 84 9.96 -6.10 -13.75
N GLU A 85 9.25 -5.70 -14.81
CA GLU A 85 9.35 -4.35 -15.39
C GLU A 85 10.80 -3.88 -15.64
N GLY A 86 11.64 -4.79 -16.16
CA GLY A 86 13.06 -4.51 -16.44
C GLY A 86 13.99 -4.50 -15.22
N GLN A 87 13.47 -4.69 -14.00
CA GLN A 87 14.27 -4.74 -12.78
C GLN A 87 14.40 -6.17 -12.24
N THR A 88 15.59 -6.53 -11.75
CA THR A 88 15.82 -7.84 -11.13
C THR A 88 15.22 -7.88 -9.72
N LEU A 89 14.25 -8.76 -9.52
CA LEU A 89 13.72 -9.13 -8.22
C LEU A 89 14.42 -10.42 -7.74
N LYS A 90 14.96 -10.39 -6.53
CA LYS A 90 15.66 -11.54 -5.95
C LYS A 90 14.70 -12.67 -5.57
N LYS A 91 15.22 -13.89 -5.51
CA LYS A 91 14.56 -15.01 -4.84
C LYS A 91 14.10 -14.60 -3.45
N GLY A 92 12.82 -14.81 -3.13
CA GLY A 92 12.31 -14.49 -1.81
C GLY A 92 10.80 -14.40 -1.73
N LYS A 93 10.34 -14.06 -0.52
CA LYS A 93 8.94 -13.86 -0.18
C LYS A 93 8.67 -12.38 0.10
N TYR A 94 7.68 -11.85 -0.59
CA TYR A 94 7.32 -10.44 -0.62
C TYR A 94 5.86 -10.27 -0.21
N GLY A 95 5.54 -9.18 0.50
CA GLY A 95 4.18 -8.81 0.84
C GLY A 95 3.66 -7.75 -0.13
N LEU A 96 2.44 -7.92 -0.62
CA LEU A 96 1.78 -6.94 -1.48
C LEU A 96 1.04 -5.91 -0.62
N TYR A 97 1.44 -4.65 -0.75
CA TYR A 97 0.82 -3.50 -0.08
C TYR A 97 0.27 -2.54 -1.13
N ALA A 98 -0.87 -1.95 -0.84
CA ALA A 98 -1.51 -0.96 -1.70
C ALA A 98 -1.80 0.31 -0.90
N GLN A 99 -1.81 1.45 -1.58
CA GLN A 99 -2.26 2.72 -1.04
C GLN A 99 -3.17 3.37 -2.08
N TRP A 100 -4.36 3.78 -1.68
CA TRP A 100 -5.28 4.51 -2.55
C TRP A 100 -5.28 5.98 -2.18
N GLY A 101 -4.75 6.82 -3.08
CA GLY A 101 -4.98 8.27 -3.23
C GLY A 101 -4.95 9.20 -2.01
N SER A 102 -4.12 10.25 -2.08
CA SER A 102 -4.43 11.58 -1.51
C SER A 102 -5.08 12.53 -2.52
N GLU A 103 -5.01 12.19 -3.81
CA GLU A 103 -5.59 12.94 -4.93
C GLU A 103 -7.05 12.52 -5.18
N ARG A 104 -7.93 13.51 -5.42
CA ARG A 104 -9.32 13.30 -5.84
C ARG A 104 -9.54 14.01 -7.17
N CYS A 105 -9.84 13.26 -8.22
CA CYS A 105 -10.32 13.81 -9.50
C CYS A 105 -11.76 13.39 -9.74
N SER A 106 -12.54 14.25 -10.41
CA SER A 106 -13.86 13.89 -10.91
C SER A 106 -13.69 13.02 -12.17
N LEU A 107 -14.23 11.81 -12.15
CA LEU A 107 -14.15 10.82 -13.24
C LEU A 107 -15.03 11.18 -14.44
N LYS A 108 -14.92 12.40 -15.00
CA LYS A 108 -15.68 12.83 -16.18
C LYS A 108 -15.39 11.98 -17.43
N GLU A 109 -14.21 11.37 -17.47
CA GLU A 109 -13.69 10.62 -18.62
C GLU A 109 -14.15 9.17 -18.68
N PHE A 110 -14.73 8.62 -17.60
CA PHE A 110 -15.22 7.24 -17.57
C PHE A 110 -16.56 7.07 -18.31
N GLY A 111 -17.14 8.17 -18.82
CA GLY A 111 -18.55 8.25 -19.16
C GLY A 111 -19.41 8.04 -17.91
N ASN A 112 -20.71 8.27 -17.98
CA ASN A 112 -21.62 7.97 -16.87
C ASN A 112 -21.81 6.45 -16.66
N LYS A 113 -20.73 5.66 -16.70
CA LYS A 113 -20.74 4.24 -16.39
C LYS A 113 -21.11 4.06 -14.92
N PRO A 114 -22.04 3.15 -14.59
CA PRO A 114 -22.29 2.75 -13.21
C PRO A 114 -21.00 2.27 -12.54
N LEU A 115 -20.81 2.55 -11.25
CA LEU A 115 -19.61 2.17 -10.50
C LEU A 115 -19.28 0.67 -10.60
N ALA A 116 -20.32 -0.17 -10.66
CA ALA A 116 -20.18 -1.62 -10.80
C ALA A 116 -19.61 -2.08 -12.16
N GLU A 117 -19.61 -1.20 -13.16
CA GLU A 117 -19.15 -1.50 -14.52
C GLU A 117 -17.76 -0.91 -14.81
N ILE A 118 -17.20 -0.12 -13.89
CA ILE A 118 -15.83 0.41 -14.03
C ILE A 118 -14.85 -0.75 -13.88
N LYS A 119 -14.18 -1.09 -14.98
CA LYS A 119 -13.19 -2.17 -15.00
C LYS A 119 -11.79 -1.62 -14.73
N TYR A 120 -10.89 -2.51 -14.30
CA TYR A 120 -9.48 -2.16 -14.08
C TYR A 120 -8.85 -1.49 -15.31
N ILE A 121 -9.19 -1.93 -16.53
CA ILE A 121 -8.68 -1.33 -17.77
C ILE A 121 -9.13 0.12 -17.99
N ASP A 122 -10.33 0.49 -17.51
CA ASP A 122 -10.81 1.87 -17.58
C ASP A 122 -10.00 2.74 -16.60
N VAL A 123 -9.67 2.18 -15.43
CA VAL A 123 -8.84 2.85 -14.41
C VAL A 123 -7.39 2.98 -14.87
N LEU A 124 -6.85 1.95 -15.53
CA LEU A 124 -5.47 1.92 -16.02
C LEU A 124 -5.20 3.06 -16.99
N LYS A 125 -6.10 3.29 -17.96
CA LYS A 125 -6.01 4.40 -18.92
C LYS A 125 -5.90 5.77 -18.25
N TYR A 126 -6.56 5.93 -17.10
CA TYR A 126 -6.49 7.16 -16.32
C TYR A 126 -5.18 7.25 -15.52
N LEU A 127 -4.76 6.15 -14.90
CA LEU A 127 -3.49 6.08 -14.17
C LEU A 127 -2.28 6.31 -15.09
N GLU A 128 -2.37 5.92 -16.37
CA GLU A 128 -1.34 6.17 -17.38
C GLU A 128 -1.30 7.63 -17.85
N LYS A 129 -2.45 8.32 -17.87
CA LYS A 129 -2.59 9.67 -18.47
C LYS A 129 -1.86 10.78 -17.71
N ASP A 130 -1.71 10.63 -16.40
CA ASP A 130 -1.05 11.61 -15.52
C ASP A 130 0.36 11.16 -15.07
N ASP A 131 0.98 10.19 -15.77
CA ASP A 131 2.24 9.54 -15.38
C ASP A 131 2.20 8.96 -13.94
N LEU A 132 1.02 8.62 -13.42
CA LEU A 132 0.87 8.11 -12.03
C LEU A 132 1.46 6.71 -11.85
N LEU A 133 1.73 6.03 -12.96
CA LEU A 133 2.40 4.73 -13.02
C LEU A 133 3.89 4.83 -13.36
N ASP A 134 4.42 6.03 -13.65
CA ASP A 134 5.85 6.21 -13.89
C ASP A 134 6.61 5.99 -12.57
N PRO A 135 7.36 4.88 -12.41
CA PRO A 135 8.11 4.63 -11.19
C PRO A 135 9.22 5.67 -10.95
N GLU A 136 9.62 6.42 -11.99
CA GLU A 136 10.65 7.45 -11.91
C GLU A 136 10.07 8.81 -11.47
N LYS A 137 8.76 9.03 -11.59
CA LYS A 137 8.10 10.29 -11.21
C LYS A 137 7.49 10.18 -9.81
N PRO A 138 8.01 10.92 -8.81
CA PRO A 138 7.52 10.81 -7.45
C PRO A 138 6.07 11.31 -7.32
N ILE A 139 5.21 10.47 -6.72
CA ILE A 139 3.80 10.76 -6.45
C ILE A 139 3.67 12.13 -5.77
N GLY A 140 2.83 12.99 -6.33
CA GLY A 140 2.58 14.33 -5.80
C GLY A 140 3.56 15.41 -6.27
N MET A 141 4.43 15.12 -7.24
CA MET A 141 5.28 16.15 -7.86
C MET A 141 4.46 17.05 -8.78
N VAL A 142 4.36 18.32 -8.42
CA VAL A 142 3.64 19.36 -9.18
C VAL A 142 4.53 19.93 -10.28
N ARG A 143 5.83 20.12 -9.99
CA ARG A 143 6.79 20.69 -10.95
C ARG A 143 8.22 20.37 -10.54
N GLU A 144 9.05 19.94 -11.49
CA GLU A 144 10.49 19.83 -11.28
C GLU A 144 11.19 21.16 -11.61
N LEU A 145 11.97 21.70 -10.67
CA LEU A 145 12.77 22.91 -10.88
C LEU A 145 14.18 22.50 -11.30
N THR A 146 14.83 21.67 -10.48
CA THR A 146 16.13 21.05 -10.75
C THR A 146 16.13 19.61 -10.23
N LYS A 147 17.21 18.87 -10.51
CA LYS A 147 17.38 17.48 -10.04
C LYS A 147 17.19 17.30 -8.52
N ASP A 148 17.54 18.33 -7.74
CA ASP A 148 17.47 18.28 -6.28
C ASP A 148 16.26 19.08 -5.73
N ILE A 149 15.56 19.88 -6.55
CA ILE A 149 14.49 20.80 -6.12
C ILE A 149 13.21 20.56 -6.94
N SER A 150 12.10 20.31 -6.25
CA SER A 150 10.79 20.11 -6.87
C SER A 150 9.67 20.73 -6.05
N ILE A 151 8.61 21.21 -6.70
CA ILE A 151 7.36 21.58 -6.05
C ILE A 151 6.50 20.33 -5.94
N ARG A 152 5.93 20.09 -4.77
CA ARG A 152 5.10 18.93 -4.47
C ARG A 152 3.82 19.33 -3.76
N ASN A 153 2.77 18.54 -3.93
CA ASN A 153 1.51 18.72 -3.24
C ASN A 153 1.62 18.20 -1.79
N GLY A 154 0.90 18.84 -0.87
CA GLY A 154 0.84 18.43 0.53
C GLY A 154 -0.53 18.66 1.12
N LYS A 155 -0.79 18.06 2.28
CA LYS A 155 -2.05 18.23 3.04
C LYS A 155 -2.41 19.71 3.29
N TRP A 156 -1.40 20.58 3.35
CA TRP A 156 -1.54 22.00 3.72
C TRP A 156 -1.23 22.95 2.55
N GLY A 157 -1.29 22.44 1.33
CA GLY A 157 -0.93 23.18 0.11
C GLY A 157 0.44 22.77 -0.45
N ASP A 158 0.75 23.36 -1.60
CA ASP A 158 1.98 23.06 -2.34
C ASP A 158 3.22 23.59 -1.59
N TYR A 159 4.32 22.86 -1.68
CA TYR A 159 5.58 23.17 -1.02
C TYR A 159 6.77 22.85 -1.92
N ILE A 160 7.89 23.53 -1.70
CA ILE A 160 9.17 23.20 -2.32
C ILE A 160 9.85 22.10 -1.49
N TYR A 161 10.16 21.00 -2.15
CA TYR A 161 10.98 19.91 -1.67
C TYR A 161 12.40 20.07 -2.20
N TYR A 162 13.38 20.08 -1.30
CA TYR A 162 14.80 20.07 -1.65
C TYR A 162 15.53 18.89 -1.00
N LYS A 163 16.24 18.10 -1.81
CA LYS A 163 17.10 17.03 -1.33
C LYS A 163 18.27 16.80 -2.27
N LYS A 164 19.45 17.25 -1.84
CA LYS A 164 20.72 16.95 -2.50
C LYS A 164 21.19 15.52 -2.22
N ARG A 165 21.87 14.91 -3.20
CA ARG A 165 22.49 13.58 -3.04
C ARG A 165 23.43 13.56 -1.82
N GLY A 166 23.24 12.58 -0.93
CA GLY A 166 24.05 12.41 0.29
C GLY A 166 23.51 13.13 1.53
N VAL A 167 22.49 13.99 1.40
CA VAL A 167 21.86 14.65 2.56
C VAL A 167 20.81 13.73 3.18
N LYS A 168 20.94 13.46 4.49
CA LYS A 168 20.04 12.55 5.22
C LYS A 168 18.61 13.08 5.37
N LYS A 169 18.45 14.40 5.55
CA LYS A 169 17.15 15.04 5.79
C LYS A 169 16.81 16.00 4.65
N PRO A 170 15.68 15.81 3.95
CA PRO A 170 15.19 16.78 2.98
C PRO A 170 14.68 18.05 3.67
N LEU A 171 14.68 19.16 2.93
CA LEU A 171 14.10 20.43 3.32
C LEU A 171 12.72 20.61 2.67
N PHE A 172 11.78 21.15 3.44
CA PHE A 172 10.41 21.43 3.00
C PHE A 172 10.11 22.91 3.25
N LEU A 173 9.86 23.66 2.18
CA LEU A 173 9.54 25.09 2.25
C LEU A 173 8.10 25.31 1.80
N LYS A 174 7.28 25.92 2.65
CA LYS A 174 5.90 26.26 2.30
C LYS A 174 5.90 27.36 1.23
N LEU A 175 5.01 27.27 0.25
CA LEU A 175 4.78 28.33 -0.73
C LEU A 175 3.75 29.37 -0.25
N THR A 176 3.35 29.31 1.02
CA THR A 176 2.40 30.25 1.61
C THR A 176 2.97 31.67 1.59
N GLY A 177 2.31 32.59 0.88
CA GLY A 177 2.74 33.99 0.73
C GLY A 177 3.54 34.29 -0.54
N PHE A 178 3.74 33.31 -1.42
CA PHE A 178 4.30 33.56 -2.75
C PHE A 178 3.21 34.07 -3.70
N ASN A 179 3.41 35.25 -4.27
CA ASN A 179 2.36 35.99 -4.99
C ASN A 179 2.28 35.71 -6.49
N MET A 180 3.18 34.87 -7.04
CA MET A 180 3.20 34.51 -8.46
C MET A 180 2.71 33.07 -8.68
N ASP A 181 2.30 32.75 -9.91
CA ASP A 181 1.93 31.39 -10.28
C ASP A 181 3.17 30.50 -10.42
N TYR A 182 3.59 29.89 -9.31
CA TYR A 182 4.74 28.98 -9.24
C TYR A 182 4.60 27.73 -10.12
N LYS A 183 3.41 27.43 -10.65
CA LYS A 183 3.20 26.32 -11.59
C LYS A 183 3.62 26.69 -13.01
N LYS A 184 3.61 27.99 -13.36
CA LYS A 184 3.81 28.47 -14.73
C LYS A 184 4.93 29.51 -14.89
N CYS A 185 5.33 30.19 -13.82
CA CYS A 185 6.38 31.21 -13.87
C CYS A 185 7.72 30.61 -14.32
N ASP A 186 8.67 31.45 -14.71
CA ASP A 186 10.03 30.98 -15.00
C ASP A 186 10.61 30.23 -13.77
N LYS A 187 11.42 29.19 -14.03
CA LYS A 187 12.08 28.42 -12.97
C LYS A 187 13.08 29.29 -12.21
N GLU A 188 13.71 30.25 -12.88
CA GLU A 188 14.68 31.18 -12.27
C GLU A 188 14.06 32.04 -11.17
N VAL A 189 12.76 32.28 -11.22
CA VAL A 189 12.02 33.04 -10.20
C VAL A 189 11.84 32.24 -8.90
N LEU A 190 12.02 30.92 -8.96
CA LEU A 190 11.81 29.98 -7.84
C LEU A 190 13.11 29.38 -7.28
N LEU A 191 14.25 29.70 -7.90
CA LEU A 191 15.59 29.22 -7.53
C LEU A 191 16.38 30.31 -6.80
#